data_AF-A0A5S5CFU8-F1
#
_entry.id   AF-A0A5S5CFU8-F1
#
_cell.length_a   1.000
_cell.length_b   1.000
_cell.length_c   1.000
_cell.angle_alpha   90.00
_cell.angle_beta   90.00
_cell.angle_gamma   90.00
#
_symmetry.space_group_name_H-M   'P 1'
#
loop_
_entity.id
_entity.type
_entity.pdbx_description
1 polymer ?
#
loop_
_entity_poly.entity_id
_entity_poly.type
_entity_poly.pdbx_seq_one_letter_code
_entity_poly.pdbx_strand_id
1 'polypeptide(L)' 'MVLSKRGRPRLRHFLYLMTMCMVMTNPEIRVLHRYNVEEKKLKKMKSIMKLCSKIARLLVGLAKSSEAYDSTRVFPQAA' A
#
# COMPACT_ATOMS: atom_id res chain seq x y z
N MET A 1 6.10 3.88 25.66
CA MET A 1 6.18 4.07 24.18
C MET A 1 5.14 5.12 23.78
N VAL A 2 5.57 6.36 23.52
CA VAL A 2 4.65 7.50 23.31
C VAL A 2 4.08 7.49 21.90
N LEU A 3 2.74 7.55 21.80
CA LEU A 3 2.02 7.79 20.56
C LEU A 3 2.17 9.28 20.21
N SER A 4 2.76 9.59 19.05
CA SER A 4 2.80 10.96 18.55
C SER A 4 1.49 11.34 17.86
N LYS A 5 1.25 12.64 17.60
CA LYS A 5 0.15 13.11 16.73
C LYS A 5 0.20 12.49 15.32
N ARG A 6 1.36 12.02 14.87
CA ARG A 6 1.58 11.30 13.60
C ARG A 6 1.47 9.77 13.71
N GLY A 7 1.17 9.24 14.89
CA GLY A 7 1.12 7.80 15.17
C GLY A 7 2.46 7.20 15.63
N ARG A 8 2.59 5.87 15.54
CA ARG A 8 3.76 5.11 16.00
C ARG A 8 4.85 5.06 14.92
N PRO A 9 6.08 5.56 15.18
CA PRO A 9 7.17 5.54 14.20
C PRO A 9 7.51 4.14 13.67
N ARG A 10 7.58 3.14 14.56
CA ARG A 10 7.90 1.75 14.17
C ARG A 10 6.85 1.16 13.23
N LEU A 11 5.56 1.42 13.49
CA LEU A 11 4.48 0.94 12.62
C LEU A 11 4.61 1.53 11.21
N ARG A 12 4.89 2.83 11.10
CA ARG A 12 5.10 3.48 9.80
C ARG A 12 6.30 2.87 9.05
N HIS A 13 7.37 2.53 9.76
CA HIS A 13 8.53 1.87 9.19
C HIS A 13 8.19 0.46 8.65
N PHE A 14 7.49 -0.37 9.44
CA PHE A 14 7.09 -1.70 8.98
C PHE A 14 6.14 -1.66 7.79
N LEU A 15 5.16 -0.74 7.79
CA LEU A 15 4.25 -0.58 6.64
C LEU A 15 5.01 -0.19 5.37
N TYR A 16 6.04 0.65 5.48
CA TYR A 16 6.91 0.99 4.35
C TYR A 16 7.66 -0.23 3.82
N LEU A 17 8.33 -0.99 4.70
CA LEU A 17 9.05 -2.20 4.31
C LEU A 17 8.12 -3.23 3.66
N MET A 18 6.97 -3.49 4.27
CA MET A 18 5.96 -4.39 3.73
C MET A 18 5.50 -3.97 2.34
N THR A 19 5.25 -2.67 2.13
CA THR A 19 4.87 -2.14 0.82
C THR A 19 5.96 -2.37 -0.22
N MET A 20 7.22 -2.13 0.14
CA MET A 20 8.35 -2.38 -0.76
C MET A 20 8.46 -3.84 -1.15
N CYS A 21 8.37 -4.76 -0.18
CA CYS A 21 8.33 -6.20 -0.44
C CYS A 21 7.15 -6.57 -1.35
N MET A 22 5.96 -6.07 -1.05
CA MET A 22 4.75 -6.33 -1.84
C MET A 22 4.83 -5.84 -3.28
N VAL A 23 5.47 -4.70 -3.54
CA VAL A 23 5.71 -4.18 -4.90
C VAL A 23 6.67 -5.09 -5.67
N MET A 24 7.61 -5.75 -4.99
CA MET A 24 8.55 -6.68 -5.62
C MET A 24 7.92 -8.05 -5.89
N THR A 25 7.13 -8.57 -4.95
CA THR A 25 6.58 -9.92 -5.03
C THR A 25 5.27 -10.00 -5.82
N ASN A 26 4.41 -8.98 -5.76
CA ASN A 26 3.08 -9.04 -6.36
C ASN A 26 3.02 -8.21 -7.66
N PRO A 27 2.71 -8.83 -8.81
CA PRO A 27 2.69 -8.14 -10.10
C PRO A 27 1.62 -7.04 -10.15
N GLU A 28 0.45 -7.25 -9.54
CA GLU A 28 -0.65 -6.28 -9.45
C GLU A 28 -0.21 -4.94 -8.85
N ILE A 29 0.49 -5.01 -7.70
CA ILE A 29 0.95 -3.83 -6.97
C ILE A 29 2.08 -3.13 -7.75
N ARG A 30 2.89 -3.90 -8.48
CA ARG A 30 3.94 -3.38 -9.36
C ARG A 30 3.37 -2.62 -10.55
N VAL A 31 2.33 -3.14 -11.21
CA VAL A 31 1.64 -2.46 -12.31
C VAL A 31 1.04 -1.15 -11.80
N LEU A 32 0.39 -1.17 -10.63
CA LEU A 32 -0.14 0.04 -10.04
C LEU A 32 0.94 1.05 -9.67
N HIS A 33 2.10 0.58 -9.20
CA HIS A 33 3.25 1.46 -8.94
C HIS A 33 3.73 2.12 -10.24
N ARG A 34 3.86 1.36 -11.32
CA ARG A 34 4.23 1.88 -12.65
C ARG A 34 3.21 2.89 -13.16
N TYR A 35 1.92 2.56 -13.16
CA TYR A 35 0.85 3.49 -13.53
C TYR A 35 0.91 4.81 -12.74
N ASN A 36 1.16 4.75 -11.43
CA ASN A 36 1.32 5.97 -10.63
C ASN A 36 2.55 6.80 -11.02
N VAL A 37 3.64 6.16 -11.46
CA VAL A 37 4.89 6.83 -11.85
C VAL A 37 4.85 7.35 -13.28
N GLU A 38 4.31 6.56 -14.21
CA GLU A 38 4.29 6.84 -15.65
C GLU A 38 3.09 7.71 -16.02
N GLU A 39 1.87 7.23 -15.77
CA GLU A 39 0.64 7.95 -16.14
C GLU A 39 0.39 9.17 -15.24
N LYS A 40 0.48 8.98 -13.92
CA LYS A 40 0.25 10.07 -12.96
C LYS A 40 1.49 10.92 -12.70
N LYS A 41 2.61 10.63 -13.38
CA LYS A 41 3.89 11.35 -13.26
C LYS A 41 4.37 11.58 -11.82
N LEU A 42 4.07 10.64 -10.91
CA LEU A 42 4.49 10.75 -9.51
C LEU A 42 5.96 10.34 -9.36
N LYS A 43 6.70 11.07 -8.51
CA LYS A 43 8.00 10.60 -8.04
C LYS A 43 7.84 9.21 -7.39
N LYS A 44 8.79 8.30 -7.65
CA LYS A 44 8.79 6.91 -7.15
C LYS A 44 8.44 6.82 -5.65
N MET A 45 9.10 7.63 -4.82
CA MET A 45 8.82 7.66 -3.38
C MET A 45 7.40 8.12 -3.01
N LYS A 46 6.83 9.10 -3.74
CA LYS A 46 5.44 9.52 -3.51
C LYS A 46 4.45 8.41 -3.88
N SER A 47 4.74 7.66 -4.95
CA SER A 47 3.96 6.49 -5.34
C SER A 47 4.00 5.39 -4.27
N ILE A 48 5.17 5.07 -3.71
CA ILE A 48 5.29 4.10 -2.60
C ILE A 48 4.52 4.56 -1.35
N MET A 49 4.65 5.83 -0.95
CA MET A 49 3.90 6.35 0.20
C MET A 49 2.38 6.29 -0.01
N LYS A 50 1.92 6.54 -1.24
CA LYS A 50 0.51 6.40 -1.61
C LYS A 50 0.03 4.95 -1.46
N LEU A 51 0.80 3.99 -1.98
CA LEU A 51 0.51 2.56 -1.84
C LEU A 51 0.51 2.10 -0.39
N CYS A 52 1.45 2.58 0.42
CA CYS A 52 1.56 2.24 1.85
C CYS A 52 0.27 2.56 2.62
N SER A 53 -0.29 3.75 2.40
CA SER A 53 -1.57 4.12 3.01
C SER A 53 -2.76 3.28 2.49
N LYS A 54 -2.69 2.80 1.24
CA LYS A 54 -3.72 1.95 0.64
C LYS A 54 -3.68 0.53 1.23
N ILE A 55 -2.48 -0.03 1.36
CA ILE A 55 -2.23 -1.33 2.00
C ILE A 55 -2.64 -1.29 3.46
N ALA A 56 -2.32 -0.22 4.19
CA ALA A 56 -2.73 -0.09 5.59
C ALA A 56 -4.26 -0.16 5.76
N ARG A 57 -5.02 0.55 4.92
CA ARG A 57 -6.49 0.50 4.94
C ARG A 57 -7.01 -0.89 4.56
N LEU A 58 -6.39 -1.53 3.58
CA LEU A 58 -6.73 -2.88 3.17
C LEU A 58 -6.55 -3.88 4.32
N LEU A 59 -5.41 -3.85 5.02
CA LEU A 59 -5.15 -4.77 6.11
C LEU A 59 -6.18 -4.61 7.23
N VAL A 60 -6.56 -3.36 7.54
CA VAL A 60 -7.62 -3.08 8.51
C VAL A 60 -8.97 -3.58 8.03
N GLY A 61 -9.28 -3.44 6.73
CA GLY A 61 -10.50 -3.97 6.12
C GLY A 61 -10.59 -5.49 6.20
N LEU A 62 -9.54 -6.20 5.77
CA LEU A 62 -9.47 -7.66 5.84
C LEU A 62 -9.59 -8.17 7.27
N ALA A 63 -8.86 -7.55 8.21
CA ALA A 63 -8.91 -7.93 9.62
C ALA A 63 -10.31 -7.73 10.24
N LYS A 64 -11.07 -6.73 9.76
CA LYS A 64 -12.44 -6.47 10.23
C LYS A 64 -13.48 -7.37 9.59
N SER A 65 -13.37 -7.62 8.29
CA SER A 65 -14.37 -8.39 7.54
C SER A 65 -14.15 -9.90 7.59
N SER A 66 -12.96 -10.37 8.04
CA SER A 66 -12.57 -11.80 8.00
C SER A 66 -12.66 -12.43 6.60
N GLU A 67 -12.69 -11.59 5.56
CA GLU A 67 -12.77 -12.03 4.17
C GLU A 67 -11.36 -12.32 3.62
N ALA A 68 -11.30 -13.25 2.67
CA ALA A 68 -10.07 -13.51 1.93
C ALA A 68 -9.69 -12.28 1.08
N TYR A 69 -8.37 -12.12 0.84
CA TYR A 69 -7.86 -11.07 -0.03
C TYR A 69 -8.38 -11.26 -1.46
N ASP A 70 -9.13 -10.27 -1.95
CA ASP A 70 -9.59 -10.20 -3.33
C ASP A 70 -8.92 -8.99 -4.00
N SER A 71 -8.08 -9.24 -5.01
CA SER A 71 -7.33 -8.20 -5.72
C SER A 71 -8.25 -7.20 -6.43
N THR A 72 -9.44 -7.62 -6.86
CA THR A 72 -10.39 -6.80 -7.62
C THR A 72 -10.99 -5.68 -6.76
N ARG A 73 -11.26 -5.97 -5.47
CA ARG A 73 -11.79 -4.99 -4.50
C ARG A 73 -10.78 -3.91 -4.13
N VAL A 74 -9.50 -4.18 -4.34
CA VAL A 74 -8.39 -3.36 -3.82
C VAL A 74 -7.87 -2.39 -4.87
N PHE A 75 -7.85 -2.84 -6.11
CA PHE A 75 -7.34 -2.10 -7.26
C PHE A 75 -8.39 -2.16 -8.38
N PRO A 76 -9.44 -1.33 -8.34
CA PRO A 76 -10.53 -1.37 -9.33
C PRO A 76 -10.12 -1.05 -10.78
N GLN A 77 -8.84 -0.81 -11.05
CA GLN A 77 -8.29 -0.56 -12.39
C GLN A 77 -6.88 -1.12 -12.47
N ALA A 78 -6.79 -2.37 -12.90
CA ALA A 78 -5.68 -2.91 -13.69
C ALA A 78 -6.27 -3.52 -14.99
N ALA A 79 -7.21 -2.78 -15.59
CA ALA A 79 -7.70 -2.96 -16.95
C ALA A 79 -7.10 -1.85 -17.82
#